data_AF-A0A8X7SVD3-F1
#
_entry.id   AF-A0A8X7SVD3-F1
#
_cell.length_a   1.000
_cell.length_b   1.000
_cell.length_c   1.000
_cell.angle_alpha   90.00
_cell.angle_beta   90.00
_cell.angle_gamma   90.00
#
_symmetry.space_group_name_H-M   'P 1'
#
loop_
_entity.id
_entity.type
_entity.pdbx_description
1 polymer ?
#
loop_
_entity_poly.entity_id
_entity_poly.type
_entity_poly.pdbx_seq_one_letter_code
_entity_poly.pdbx_strand_id
1 'polypeptide(L)'
;MAKSLRSKSKVAARRVKRSDPTSIYKITAEQRIQKASARLVALSKAPKISSTSITQSSAEDDDDNEGSESNGAALMEQDGDDAASSSTGNKVSTSGTRGSRRETWRAARGWKARVGSKNNGKTKRRR
;
A
#
# COMPACT_ATOMS: atom_id res chain seq x y z
N MET A 1 43.83 7.39 -18.66
CA MET A 1 43.03 8.29 -17.78
C MET A 1 42.04 7.48 -16.96
N ALA A 2 41.89 7.78 -15.67
CA ALA A 2 40.88 7.12 -14.84
C ALA A 2 39.45 7.55 -15.25
N LYS A 3 38.49 6.63 -15.10
CA LYS A 3 37.07 6.91 -15.39
C LYS A 3 36.43 7.68 -14.23
N SER A 4 35.72 8.77 -14.54
CA SER A 4 35.00 9.57 -13.54
C SER A 4 33.86 8.78 -12.87
N LEU A 5 33.41 9.21 -11.68
CA LEU A 5 32.30 8.58 -10.95
C LEU A 5 31.00 8.53 -11.79
N ARG A 6 30.78 9.58 -12.61
CA ARG A 6 29.61 9.76 -13.46
C ARG A 6 29.81 9.23 -14.88
N SER A 7 30.94 8.57 -15.17
CA SER A 7 31.18 7.99 -16.49
C SER A 7 30.11 6.96 -16.84
N LYS A 8 29.57 7.06 -18.05
CA LYS A 8 28.44 6.22 -18.51
C LYS A 8 28.74 4.73 -18.37
N SER A 9 29.95 4.29 -18.74
CA SER A 9 30.36 2.89 -18.62
C SER A 9 30.34 2.40 -17.16
N LYS A 10 30.75 3.24 -16.19
CA LYS A 10 30.79 2.86 -14.77
C LYS A 10 29.39 2.84 -14.16
N VAL A 11 28.54 3.79 -14.54
CA VAL A 11 27.15 3.83 -14.10
C VAL A 11 26.36 2.64 -14.67
N ALA A 12 26.55 2.31 -15.95
CA ALA A 12 25.91 1.16 -16.59
C ALA A 12 26.30 -0.16 -15.90
N ALA A 13 27.59 -0.40 -15.66
CA ALA A 13 28.05 -1.58 -14.94
C ALA A 13 27.48 -1.68 -13.51
N ARG A 14 27.35 -0.55 -12.80
CA ARG A 14 26.70 -0.51 -11.48
C ARG A 14 25.20 -0.77 -11.56
N ARG A 15 24.52 -0.39 -12.65
CA ARG A 15 23.10 -0.65 -12.84
C ARG A 15 22.85 -2.14 -12.99
N VAL A 16 23.61 -2.81 -13.86
CA VAL A 16 23.56 -4.27 -14.08
C VAL A 16 23.70 -5.01 -12.75
N LYS A 17 24.77 -4.73 -12.00
CA LYS A 17 25.01 -5.30 -10.66
C LYS A 17 23.86 -5.09 -9.66
N ARG A 18 23.00 -4.08 -9.82
CA ARG A 18 21.87 -3.82 -8.92
C ARG A 18 20.56 -4.39 -9.42
N SER A 19 20.41 -4.62 -10.73
CA SER A 19 19.19 -5.13 -11.33
C SER A 19 19.16 -6.65 -11.44
N ASP A 20 20.31 -7.29 -11.59
CA ASP A 20 20.37 -8.73 -11.83
C ASP A 20 19.82 -9.50 -10.61
N PRO A 21 18.86 -10.42 -10.81
CA PRO A 21 18.21 -11.12 -9.70
C PRO A 21 19.18 -12.00 -8.90
N THR A 22 20.22 -12.50 -9.56
CA THR A 22 21.25 -13.35 -8.95
C THR A 22 22.35 -12.55 -8.25
N SER A 23 22.35 -11.22 -8.37
CA SER A 23 23.35 -10.38 -7.73
C SER A 23 23.12 -10.29 -6.23
N ILE A 24 24.21 -10.43 -5.46
CA ILE A 24 24.25 -10.22 -4.01
C ILE A 24 23.63 -8.86 -3.62
N TYR A 25 23.80 -7.80 -4.42
CA TYR A 25 23.22 -6.49 -4.12
C TYR A 25 21.69 -6.48 -4.18
N LYS A 26 21.12 -7.23 -5.12
CA LYS A 26 19.67 -7.32 -5.29
C LYS A 26 19.08 -8.18 -4.17
N ILE A 27 19.66 -9.36 -3.95
CA ILE A 27 19.25 -10.32 -2.93
C ILE A 27 19.26 -9.67 -1.53
N THR A 28 20.35 -9.00 -1.16
CA THR A 28 20.46 -8.34 0.16
C THR A 28 19.48 -7.18 0.33
N ALA A 29 19.18 -6.45 -0.75
CA ALA A 29 18.17 -5.38 -0.71
C ALA A 29 16.76 -5.96 -0.51
N GLU A 30 16.42 -7.03 -1.22
CA GLU A 30 15.13 -7.71 -1.09
C GLU A 30 14.93 -8.33 0.30
N GLN A 31 15.96 -9.00 0.84
CA GLN A 31 15.91 -9.54 2.20
C GLN A 31 15.64 -8.47 3.25
N ARG A 32 16.24 -7.27 3.12
CA ARG A 32 15.95 -6.14 4.04
C ARG A 32 14.51 -5.67 3.92
N ILE A 33 13.98 -5.60 2.70
CA ILE A 33 12.58 -5.21 2.46
C ILE A 33 11.64 -6.24 3.07
N GLN A 34 11.90 -7.53 2.88
CA GLN A 34 11.10 -8.61 3.46
C GLN A 34 11.10 -8.57 5.00
N LYS A 35 12.27 -8.37 5.62
CA LYS A 35 12.37 -8.19 7.08
C LYS A 35 11.57 -6.99 7.55
N ALA A 36 11.64 -5.86 6.84
CA ALA A 36 10.86 -4.66 7.19
C ALA A 36 9.35 -4.90 7.05
N SER A 37 8.90 -5.55 5.97
CA SER A 37 7.47 -5.87 5.80
C SER A 37 6.98 -6.85 6.86
N ALA A 38 7.77 -7.86 7.21
CA ALA A 38 7.42 -8.82 8.25
C ALA A 38 7.24 -8.13 9.62
N ARG A 39 8.14 -7.21 9.98
CA ARG A 39 8.01 -6.39 11.20
C ARG A 39 6.76 -5.52 11.19
N LEU A 40 6.44 -4.88 10.06
CA LEU A 40 5.23 -4.06 9.96
C LEU A 40 3.96 -4.90 10.07
N VAL A 41 3.93 -6.09 9.47
CA VAL A 41 2.80 -7.02 9.60
C VAL A 41 2.66 -7.50 11.05
N ALA A 42 3.76 -7.85 11.72
CA ALA A 42 3.74 -8.21 13.14
C ALA A 42 3.20 -7.05 14.02
N LEU A 43 3.70 -5.83 13.81
CA LEU A 43 3.21 -4.63 14.50
C LEU A 43 1.74 -4.33 14.22
N SER A 44 1.25 -4.63 13.02
CA SER A 44 -0.17 -4.42 12.68
C SER A 44 -1.11 -5.41 13.36
N LYS A 45 -0.61 -6.62 13.66
CA LYS A 45 -1.36 -7.67 14.36
C LYS A 45 -1.27 -7.53 15.88
N ALA A 46 -0.16 -6.97 16.37
CA ALA A 46 -0.01 -6.69 17.79
C ALA A 46 -1.10 -5.72 18.26
N PRO A 47 -1.68 -5.92 19.45
CA PRO A 47 -2.63 -4.96 20.01
C PRO A 47 -1.93 -3.61 20.11
N LYS A 48 -2.61 -2.53 19.72
CA LYS A 48 -2.08 -1.16 19.83
C LYS A 48 -1.93 -0.83 21.30
N ILE A 49 -0.76 -1.11 21.86
CA ILE A 49 -0.41 -0.70 23.21
C ILE A 49 -0.43 0.82 23.19
N SER A 50 -1.34 1.42 23.97
CA SER A 50 -1.46 2.87 24.08
C SER A 50 -0.09 3.46 24.46
N SER A 51 0.17 4.68 24.00
CA SER A 51 1.46 5.39 24.03
C SER A 51 2.08 5.69 25.41
N THR A 52 1.72 4.95 26.46
CA THR A 52 2.11 5.16 27.85
C THR A 52 3.06 4.10 28.41
N SER A 53 3.41 3.03 27.68
CA SER A 53 4.28 1.94 28.20
C SER A 53 5.53 1.65 27.36
N ILE A 54 5.97 2.57 26.50
CA ILE A 54 7.15 2.38 25.61
C ILE A 54 8.42 2.88 26.31
N THR A 55 8.75 2.33 27.48
CA THR A 55 10.07 2.62 28.11
C THR A 55 10.80 1.37 28.62
N GLN A 56 10.32 0.15 28.34
CA GLN A 56 10.86 -1.01 29.05
C GLN A 56 10.82 -2.37 28.32
N SER A 57 11.00 -2.40 27.00
CA SER A 57 11.16 -3.68 26.29
C SER A 57 12.02 -3.56 25.03
N SER A 58 13.23 -3.04 25.18
CA SER A 58 14.29 -3.17 24.17
C SER A 58 15.56 -3.69 24.82
N ALA A 59 15.46 -4.89 25.35
CA ALA A 59 16.59 -5.74 25.68
C ALA A 59 16.09 -7.19 25.70
N GLU A 60 16.73 -8.03 24.88
CA GLU A 60 16.78 -9.50 24.97
C GLU A 60 15.69 -10.33 24.26
N ASP A 61 16.22 -11.22 23.39
CA ASP A 61 15.75 -12.49 22.77
C ASP A 61 16.16 -12.46 21.29
N ASP A 62 17.32 -12.97 20.88
CA ASP A 62 17.92 -14.31 21.07
C ASP A 62 17.06 -15.49 20.60
N ASP A 63 17.77 -16.50 20.11
CA ASP A 63 17.36 -17.70 19.38
C ASP A 63 16.15 -18.49 19.91
N ASP A 64 15.70 -19.42 19.08
CA ASP A 64 14.69 -20.47 19.31
C ASP A 64 13.21 -20.13 19.03
N ASN A 65 12.73 -20.64 17.90
CA ASN A 65 11.31 -20.94 17.72
C ASN A 65 11.17 -22.29 16.99
N GLU A 66 11.53 -23.36 17.70
CA GLU A 66 11.00 -24.69 17.43
C GLU A 66 9.52 -24.78 17.87
N GLY A 67 8.69 -25.36 17.00
CA GLY A 67 7.54 -26.19 17.35
C GLY A 67 6.51 -25.65 18.35
N SER A 68 5.42 -25.08 17.82
CA SER A 68 4.11 -25.26 18.47
C SER A 68 2.99 -25.26 17.43
N GLU A 69 2.61 -26.47 17.02
CA GLU A 69 1.32 -26.71 16.40
C GLU A 69 0.21 -26.43 17.43
N SER A 70 -0.75 -25.59 17.05
CA SER A 70 -2.06 -25.54 17.70
C SER A 70 -3.10 -25.02 16.72
N ASN A 71 -3.85 -26.00 16.24
CA ASN A 71 -5.16 -25.98 15.60
C ASN A 71 -6.01 -24.71 15.73
N GLY A 72 -6.54 -24.27 14.59
CA GLY A 72 -7.65 -23.32 14.55
C GLY A 72 -7.92 -22.73 13.16
N ALA A 73 -7.71 -23.48 12.08
CA ALA A 73 -8.11 -23.06 10.74
C ALA A 73 -9.64 -23.19 10.62
N ALA A 74 -10.35 -22.15 11.03
CA ALA A 74 -11.75 -21.95 10.69
C ALA A 74 -11.85 -21.83 9.16
N LEU A 75 -12.27 -22.94 8.56
CA LEU A 75 -12.68 -23.12 7.19
C LEU A 75 -13.74 -22.05 6.84
N MET A 76 -13.35 -20.98 6.15
CA MET A 76 -14.32 -20.14 5.46
C MET A 76 -14.72 -20.84 4.17
N GLU A 77 -15.85 -21.52 4.26
CA GLU A 77 -16.67 -21.97 3.15
C GLU A 77 -16.99 -20.77 2.24
N GLN A 78 -16.35 -20.73 1.07
CA GLN A 78 -16.67 -19.79 0.01
C GLN A 78 -17.64 -20.48 -0.94
N ASP A 79 -18.91 -20.52 -0.56
CA ASP A 79 -20.01 -20.85 -1.46
C ASP A 79 -20.48 -19.55 -2.12
N GLY A 80 -20.36 -19.51 -3.45
CA GLY A 80 -20.65 -18.33 -4.26
C GLY A 80 -20.46 -18.63 -5.73
N ASP A 81 -20.97 -19.77 -6.16
CA ASP A 81 -21.21 -20.08 -7.56
C ASP A 81 -22.44 -19.26 -8.00
N ASP A 82 -22.20 -18.06 -8.55
CA ASP A 82 -23.21 -17.30 -9.28
C ASP A 82 -22.68 -16.94 -10.66
N ALA A 83 -22.82 -17.93 -11.53
CA ALA A 83 -23.33 -17.80 -12.88
C ALA A 83 -22.90 -16.55 -13.67
N ALA A 84 -22.04 -16.80 -14.65
CA ALA A 84 -21.96 -15.98 -15.85
C ALA A 84 -23.36 -15.81 -16.47
N SER A 85 -23.97 -14.63 -16.27
CA SER A 85 -25.12 -14.18 -17.05
C SER A 85 -24.86 -12.76 -17.55
N SER A 86 -24.60 -12.67 -18.84
CA SER A 86 -24.49 -11.43 -19.60
C SER A 86 -25.80 -10.64 -19.53
N SER A 87 -25.77 -9.40 -19.06
CA SER A 87 -26.66 -8.35 -19.56
C SER A 87 -26.13 -6.95 -19.21
N THR A 88 -25.79 -6.19 -20.25
CA THR A 88 -25.59 -4.72 -20.29
C THR A 88 -25.01 -4.07 -19.02
N GLY A 89 -23.68 -3.92 -18.99
CA GLY A 89 -22.95 -3.35 -17.86
C GLY A 89 -23.46 -1.97 -17.43
N ASN A 90 -24.22 -1.95 -16.34
CA ASN A 90 -24.48 -0.74 -15.58
C ASN A 90 -23.13 -0.19 -15.11
N LYS A 91 -22.68 0.90 -15.73
CA LYS A 91 -21.48 1.63 -15.26
C LYS A 91 -21.77 2.17 -13.87
N VAL A 92 -21.32 1.44 -12.84
CA VAL A 92 -21.39 1.91 -11.46
C VAL A 92 -20.47 3.14 -11.35
N SER A 93 -21.08 4.33 -11.28
CA SER A 93 -20.37 5.59 -11.12
C SER A 93 -19.78 5.67 -9.71
N THR A 94 -18.51 5.28 -9.56
CA THR A 94 -17.74 5.40 -8.31
C THR A 94 -17.43 6.84 -7.91
N SER A 95 -17.77 7.82 -8.76
CA SER A 95 -17.73 9.25 -8.43
C SER A 95 -19.07 9.72 -7.86
N GLY A 96 -19.43 9.27 -6.66
CA GLY A 96 -20.49 9.90 -5.87
C GLY A 96 -20.16 11.37 -5.56
N THR A 97 -21.17 12.15 -5.16
CA THR A 97 -21.01 13.56 -4.77
C THR A 97 -19.93 13.68 -3.71
N ARG A 98 -18.77 14.23 -4.09
CA ARG A 98 -17.69 14.50 -3.15
C ARG A 98 -18.21 15.60 -2.26
N GLY A 99 -18.60 15.27 -1.02
CA GLY A 99 -19.23 16.12 0.01
C GLY A 99 -18.55 17.47 0.24
N SER A 100 -18.55 18.30 -0.79
CA SER A 100 -17.93 19.60 -0.85
C SER A 100 -18.88 20.56 -0.19
N ARG A 101 -18.35 21.48 0.61
CA ARG A 101 -19.12 22.54 1.26
C ARG A 101 -20.05 23.29 0.29
N ARG A 102 -19.69 23.35 -1.00
CA ARG A 102 -20.52 23.97 -2.04
C ARG A 102 -21.73 23.13 -2.43
N GLU A 103 -21.62 21.80 -2.44
CA GLU A 103 -22.72 20.89 -2.76
C GLU A 103 -23.73 20.84 -1.61
N THR A 104 -23.25 20.80 -0.36
CA THR A 104 -24.11 20.85 0.84
C THR A 104 -24.88 22.17 0.94
N TRP A 105 -24.24 23.32 0.70
CA TRP A 105 -24.92 24.61 0.68
C TRP A 105 -25.95 24.75 -0.44
N ARG A 106 -25.71 24.14 -1.60
CA ARG A 106 -26.68 24.12 -2.70
C ARG A 106 -27.88 23.23 -2.38
N ALA A 107 -27.65 22.04 -1.83
CA ALA A 107 -28.71 21.14 -1.38
C ALA A 107 -29.58 21.81 -0.31
N ALA A 108 -28.97 22.48 0.68
CA ALA A 108 -29.68 23.24 1.71
C ALA A 108 -30.51 24.41 1.15
N ARG A 109 -30.14 24.95 -0.02
CA ARG A 109 -30.90 25.99 -0.73
C ARG A 109 -31.86 25.44 -1.79
N GLY A 110 -32.05 24.13 -1.87
CA GLY A 110 -32.91 23.49 -2.88
C GLY A 110 -32.39 23.61 -4.31
N TRP A 111 -31.11 23.92 -4.49
CA TRP A 111 -30.51 24.11 -5.80
C TRP A 111 -29.91 22.80 -6.31
N LYS A 112 -30.24 22.42 -7.56
CA LYS A 112 -29.68 21.22 -8.19
C LYS A 112 -28.14 21.21 -8.18
N ALA A 113 -27.56 20.02 -8.02
CA ALA A 113 -26.12 19.81 -8.16
C ALA A 113 -25.65 20.24 -9.54
N ARG A 114 -24.47 20.89 -9.63
CA ARG A 114 -23.89 21.23 -10.92
C ARG A 114 -23.28 19.97 -11.53
N VAL A 115 -23.92 19.44 -12.55
CA VAL A 115 -23.36 18.37 -13.39
C VAL A 115 -22.17 18.94 -14.16
N GLY A 116 -21.00 18.30 -14.03
CA GLY A 116 -19.81 18.63 -14.82
C GLY A 116 -19.10 19.92 -14.40
N SER A 117 -18.30 19.87 -13.34
CA SER A 117 -17.17 20.78 -13.24
C SER A 117 -16.12 20.33 -14.25
N LYS A 118 -15.72 21.19 -15.21
CA LYS A 118 -14.63 20.90 -16.17
C LYS A 118 -13.32 20.42 -15.50
N ASN A 119 -13.19 20.60 -14.18
CA ASN A 119 -12.02 20.17 -13.40
C ASN A 119 -12.37 19.19 -12.25
N ASN A 120 -13.53 18.52 -12.23
CA ASN A 120 -13.96 17.65 -11.12
C ASN A 120 -13.83 18.33 -9.72
N GLY A 121 -14.12 19.63 -9.65
CA GLY A 121 -14.01 20.40 -8.40
C GLY A 121 -12.58 20.79 -8.01
N LYS A 122 -11.56 20.49 -8.82
CA LYS A 122 -10.18 20.94 -8.58
C LYS A 122 -10.05 22.42 -8.97
N THR A 123 -9.55 23.23 -8.03
CA THR A 123 -9.18 24.62 -8.27
C THR A 123 -8.06 24.67 -9.31
N LYS A 124 -8.21 25.53 -10.33
CA LYS A 124 -7.19 25.75 -11.36
C LYS A 124 -5.95 26.33 -10.65
N ARG A 125 -4.84 25.57 -10.60
CA ARG A 125 -3.56 26.10 -10.11
C ARG A 125 -3.15 27.24 -11.06
N ARG A 126 -3.13 28.47 -10.57
CA ARG A 126 -2.50 29.58 -11.28
C ARG A 126 -1.00 29.28 -11.29
N ARG A 127 -0.43 29.11 -12.48
CA ARG A 127 1.01 29.24 -12.68
C ARG A 127 1.31 30.72 -12.80
#